data_AF-A0A5C3M4H2-F1
#
_entry.id   AF-A0A5C3M4H2-F1
#
_cell.length_a   1.000
_cell.length_b   1.000
_cell.length_c   1.000
_cell.angle_alpha   90.00
_cell.angle_beta   90.00
_cell.angle_gamma   90.00
#
_symmetry.space_group_name_H-M   'P 1'
#
loop_
_entity.id
_entity.type
_entity.pdbx_description
1 polymer ?
#
loop_
_entity_poly.entity_id
_entity_poly.type
_entity_poly.pdbx_seq_one_letter_code
_entity_poly.pdbx_strand_id
1 'polypeptide(L)' 'ALIALQCAKNAWPFNMVSDEDYKLEVEMLWAGTRIPHPMTVSCDVNKLYLQMSQHVKEYFMVSDLFY' A
#
# COMPACT_ATOMS: atom_id res chain seq x y z
N ALA A 1 -6.53 0.05 0.57
CA ALA A 1 -6.04 -0.70 -0.61
C ALA A 1 -5.27 0.15 -1.63
N LEU A 2 -5.88 1.04 -2.44
CA LEU A 2 -5.14 1.78 -3.49
C LEU A 2 -4.02 2.69 -2.97
N ILE A 3 -4.27 3.43 -1.88
CA ILE A 3 -3.24 4.28 -1.25
C ILE A 3 -2.05 3.45 -0.77
N ALA A 4 -2.29 2.26 -0.20
CA ALA A 4 -1.23 1.36 0.23
C ALA A 4 -0.37 0.88 -0.97
N LEU A 5 -1.00 0.59 -2.11
CA LEU A 5 -0.27 0.26 -3.34
C LEU A 5 0.56 1.46 -3.86
N GLN A 6 0.02 2.67 -3.82
CA GLN A 6 0.76 3.88 -4.19
C GLN A 6 1.97 4.11 -3.27
N CYS A 7 1.79 3.96 -1.95
CA CYS A 7 2.89 4.03 -0.99
C CYS A 7 3.98 2.99 -1.29
N ALA A 8 3.58 1.73 -1.52
CA ALA A 8 4.53 0.66 -1.84
C ALA A 8 5.26 0.90 -3.18
N LYS A 9 4.55 1.40 -4.20
CA LYS A 9 5.11 1.62 -5.55
C LYS A 9 6.05 2.83 -5.61
N ASN A 10 5.69 3.93 -4.96
CA ASN A 10 6.41 5.20 -5.06
C ASN A 10 7.32 5.48 -3.85
N ALA A 11 7.42 4.53 -2.91
CA ALA A 11 8.11 4.69 -1.62
C ALA A 11 7.62 5.92 -0.83
N TRP A 12 6.32 6.22 -0.91
CA TRP A 12 5.74 7.36 -0.20
C TRP A 12 5.55 7.07 1.29
N PRO A 13 5.78 8.06 2.16
CA PRO A 13 5.63 7.87 3.59
C PRO A 13 4.14 7.81 3.96
N PHE A 14 3.78 6.97 4.93
CA PHE A 14 2.37 6.71 5.26
C PHE A 14 1.63 7.93 5.82
N ASN A 15 2.36 8.89 6.38
CA ASN A 15 1.81 10.15 6.86
C ASN A 15 1.38 11.11 5.74
N MET A 16 1.61 10.78 4.45
CA MET A 16 1.10 11.56 3.31
C MET A 16 -0.41 11.78 3.39
N VAL A 17 -1.16 10.84 3.97
CA VAL A 17 -2.62 10.95 4.11
C VAL A 17 -3.04 12.01 5.15
N SER A 18 -2.10 12.48 5.96
CA SER A 18 -2.31 13.56 6.91
C SER A 18 -1.98 14.93 6.33
N ASP A 19 -1.37 14.99 5.15
CA ASP A 19 -0.99 16.24 4.49
C ASP A 19 -2.24 17.04 4.08
N GLU A 20 -2.20 18.36 4.27
CA GLU A 20 -3.35 19.23 4.02
C GLU A 20 -3.63 19.42 2.53
N ASP A 21 -2.59 19.48 1.69
CA ASP A 21 -2.76 19.60 0.24
C ASP A 21 -3.33 18.29 -0.33
N TYR A 22 -2.87 17.14 0.19
CA TYR A 22 -3.47 15.84 -0.15
C TYR A 22 -4.95 15.76 0.25
N LYS A 23 -5.31 16.21 1.45
CA LYS A 23 -6.71 16.24 1.91
C LYS A 23 -7.57 17.13 1.02
N LEU A 24 -7.05 18.30 0.64
CA LEU A 24 -7.74 19.22 -0.25
C LEU A 24 -7.94 18.61 -1.64
N GLU A 25 -6.92 17.93 -2.19
CA GLU A 25 -7.02 17.21 -3.45
C GLU A 25 -8.12 16.13 -3.40
N VAL A 26 -8.13 15.31 -2.35
CA VAL A 26 -9.15 14.28 -2.15
C VAL A 26 -10.55 14.88 -2.05
N GLU A 27 -10.71 16.00 -1.33
CA GLU A 27 -12.01 16.69 -1.21
C GLU A 27 -12.46 17.30 -2.56
N MET A 28 -11.54 17.87 -3.34
CA MET A 28 -11.84 18.40 -4.68
C MET A 28 -12.28 17.30 -5.66
N LEU A 29 -11.62 16.14 -5.62
CA LEU A 29 -11.92 15.02 -6.51
C LEU A 29 -13.18 14.26 -6.06
N TRP A 30 -13.35 14.06 -4.75
CA TRP A 30 -14.46 13.31 -4.21
C TRP A 30 -14.83 13.76 -2.78
N ALA A 31 -15.63 14.82 -2.72
CA ALA A 31 -16.07 15.45 -1.48
C ALA A 31 -16.69 14.47 -0.47
N GLY A 32 -16.30 14.59 0.79
CA GLY A 32 -16.79 13.74 1.88
C GLY A 32 -16.12 12.36 1.97
N THR A 33 -15.07 12.11 1.18
CA THR A 33 -14.30 10.87 1.27
C THR A 33 -13.56 10.79 2.60
N ARG A 34 -13.70 9.66 3.30
CA ARG A 34 -12.97 9.41 4.55
C ARG A 34 -11.55 8.95 4.26
N ILE A 35 -10.59 9.82 4.58
CA ILE A 35 -9.17 9.52 4.44
C ILE A 35 -8.74 8.56 5.58
N PRO A 36 -8.03 7.46 5.26
CA PRO A 36 -7.60 6.51 6.28
C PRO A 36 -6.52 7.11 7.19
N HIS A 37 -6.43 6.61 8.41
CA HIS A 37 -5.34 6.97 9.31
C HIS A 37 -3.99 6.42 8.78
N PRO A 38 -2.84 7.12 8.96
CA PRO A 38 -1.53 6.64 8.52
C PRO A 38 -1.20 5.21 8.99
N MET A 39 -1.61 4.85 10.21
CA MET A 39 -1.43 3.48 10.73
C MET A 39 -2.19 2.44 9.91
N THR A 40 -3.39 2.76 9.42
CA THR A 40 -4.17 1.87 8.54
C THR A 40 -3.42 1.64 7.24
N VAL A 41 -2.82 2.70 6.66
CA VAL A 41 -2.00 2.59 5.45
C VAL A 41 -0.79 1.69 5.70
N SER A 42 -0.06 1.90 6.81
CA SER A 42 1.08 1.07 7.21
C SER A 42 0.70 -0.41 7.35
N CYS A 43 -0.41 -0.71 8.04
CA CYS A 43 -0.91 -2.07 8.19
C CYS A 43 -1.27 -2.72 6.83
N ASP A 44 -1.93 -1.98 5.95
CA ASP A 44 -2.28 -2.47 4.61
C ASP A 44 -1.03 -2.75 3.77
N VAL A 45 -0.02 -1.86 3.81
CA VAL A 45 1.25 -2.05 3.12
C VAL A 45 1.97 -3.30 3.62
N ASN A 46 2.06 -3.49 4.93
CA ASN A 46 2.72 -4.67 5.52
C ASN A 46 2.02 -5.98 5.11
N LYS A 47 0.68 -5.99 5.05
CA LYS A 47 -0.09 -7.14 4.56
C LYS A 47 0.22 -7.44 3.10
N LEU A 48 0.29 -6.41 2.25
CA LEU A 48 0.64 -6.57 0.84
C LEU A 48 2.03 -7.19 0.70
N TYR A 49 3.04 -6.68 1.41
CA TYR A 49 4.38 -7.25 1.37
C TYR A 49 4.43 -8.70 1.86
N LEU A 50 3.73 -9.03 2.94
CA LEU A 50 3.67 -10.40 3.45
C LEU A 50 3.10 -11.35 2.41
N GLN A 51 1.95 -11.02 1.82
CA GLN A 51 1.33 -11.85 0.78
C GLN A 51 2.21 -11.99 -0.46
N MET A 52 2.83 -10.89 -0.92
CA MET A 52 3.75 -10.94 -2.06
C MET A 52 4.98 -11.79 -1.76
N SER A 53 5.56 -11.69 -0.56
CA SER A 53 6.72 -12.50 -0.17
C SER A 53 6.41 -13.99 -0.16
N GLN A 54 5.19 -14.39 0.22
CA GLN A 54 4.75 -15.77 0.16
C GLN A 54 4.71 -16.27 -1.29
N HIS A 55 4.11 -15.51 -2.20
CA HIS A 55 4.08 -15.84 -3.62
C HIS A 55 5.48 -15.94 -4.25
N VAL A 56 6.38 -15.01 -3.91
CA VAL A 56 7.77 -15.05 -4.39
C VAL A 56 8.49 -16.29 -3.86
N LYS A 57 8.32 -16.62 -2.58
CA LYS A 57 8.89 -17.84 -1.99
C LYS A 57 8.38 -19.10 -2.70
N GLU A 58 7.07 -19.20 -2.92
CA GLU A 58 6.45 -20.32 -3.61
C GLU A 58 7.01 -20.48 -5.03
N TYR A 59 7.16 -19.38 -5.77
CA TYR A 59 7.75 -19.37 -7.11
C TYR A 59 9.17 -19.94 -7.14
N PHE A 60 10.02 -19.52 -6.19
CA PHE A 60 11.39 -20.04 -6.09
C PHE A 60 11.41 -21.52 -5.67
N MET A 61 10.57 -21.94 -4.72
CA MET A 61 10.48 -23.36 -4.32
C MET A 61 10.05 -24.28 -5.46
N VAL A 62 9.13 -23.83 -6.31
CA VAL A 62 8.72 -24.58 -7.51
C VAL A 62 9.86 -24.65 -8.53
N SER A 63 10.60 -23.56 -8.71
CA SER A 63 11.74 -23.51 -9.64
C SER A 63 12.87 -24.46 -9.25
N ASP A 64 13.14 -24.61 -7.95
CA ASP A 64 14.13 -25.55 -7.41
C ASP A 64 13.74 -27.03 -7.60
N LEU A 65 12.45 -27.34 -7.79
CA LEU A 65 11.96 -28.71 -8.05
C LEU A 65 12.10 -29.13 -9.52
N PHE A 66 12.34 -28.17 -10.43
CA PHE A 66 12.49 -28.41 -11.87
C PHE A 66 13.96 -28.39 -12.33
N TYR A 67 14.92 -28.27 -11.42
CA TYR A 67 16.37 -28.35 -11.65
C TYR A 67 16.98 -29.53 -10.88
#